data_AF-A0A838PGE9-F1
#
_entry.id   AF-A0A838PGE9-F1
#
_cell.length_a   1.000
_cell.length_b   1.000
_cell.length_c   1.000
_cell.angle_alpha   90.00
_cell.angle_beta   90.00
_cell.angle_gamma   90.00
#
_symmetry.space_group_name_H-M   'P 1'
#
loop_
_entity.id
_entity.type
_entity.pdbx_description
1 polymer ?
#
loop_
_entity_poly.entity_id
_entity_poly.type
_entity_poly.pdbx_seq_one_letter_code
_entity_poly.pdbx_strand_id
1 'polypeptide(L)'
;MLLSAGMASCVVSYLDTSGIRHTVELQASSLYEAAALALRTFRQHNCEPGIMGKLEVEIRSSVTHTVTVQRLQDWLSGGAKSPKEGVMKERLRELLQN
;
A
#
# COMPACT_ATOMS: atom_id res chain seq x y z
N MET A 1 -13.01 -5.49 12.16
CA MET A 1 -12.49 -4.85 10.93
C MET A 1 -10.99 -5.08 10.92
N LEU A 2 -10.56 -6.26 10.48
CA LEU A 2 -9.16 -6.68 10.48
C LEU A 2 -8.50 -6.15 9.20
N LEU A 3 -7.32 -5.55 9.32
CA LEU A 3 -6.43 -5.39 8.18
C LEU A 3 -5.96 -6.79 7.78
N SER A 4 -5.73 -7.00 6.48
CA SER A 4 -5.35 -8.31 5.90
C SER A 4 -4.25 -9.01 6.72
N ALA A 5 -4.12 -10.34 6.63
CA ALA A 5 -3.37 -11.24 7.52
C ALA A 5 -1.83 -11.04 7.65
N GLY A 6 -1.30 -9.83 7.41
CA GLY A 6 0.08 -9.41 7.65
C GLY A 6 0.17 -7.90 7.98
N MET A 7 1.31 -7.46 8.53
CA MET A 7 1.56 -6.03 8.80
C MET A 7 1.39 -5.21 7.52
N ALA A 8 0.52 -4.21 7.57
CA ALA A 8 0.23 -3.32 6.44
C ALA A 8 0.88 -1.96 6.65
N SER A 9 1.34 -1.37 5.55
CA SER A 9 1.80 0.02 5.55
C SER A 9 0.61 0.92 5.77
N CYS A 10 0.72 1.85 6.70
CA CYS A 10 -0.34 2.76 7.07
C CYS A 10 0.21 4.18 7.11
N VAL A 11 -0.61 5.15 6.74
CA VAL A 11 -0.37 6.57 6.98
C VAL A 11 -1.47 7.04 7.92
N VAL A 12 -1.08 7.49 9.10
CA VAL A 12 -2.00 8.04 10.10
C VAL A 12 -1.80 9.53 10.20
N SER A 13 -2.88 10.30 10.14
CA SER A 13 -2.80 11.75 10.25
C SER A 13 -3.92 12.34 11.09
N TYR A 14 -3.74 13.56 11.59
CA TYR A 14 -4.79 14.34 12.22
C TYR A 14 -4.59 15.84 11.97
N LEU A 15 -5.65 16.63 12.13
CA LEU A 15 -5.61 18.09 12.04
C LEU A 15 -5.71 18.67 13.46
N ASP A 16 -4.77 19.52 13.85
CA ASP A 16 -4.82 20.20 15.15
C ASP A 16 -5.75 21.43 15.15
N THR A 17 -5.88 22.08 16.30
CA THR A 17 -6.74 23.26 16.49
C THR A 17 -6.26 24.50 15.74
N SER A 18 -4.99 24.52 15.29
CA SER A 18 -4.43 25.58 14.46
C SER A 18 -4.59 25.29 12.97
N GLY A 19 -5.22 24.17 12.60
CA GLY A 19 -5.38 23.74 11.22
C GLY A 19 -4.14 23.10 10.62
N ILE A 20 -3.17 22.67 11.44
CA ILE A 20 -1.94 22.02 10.97
C ILE A 20 -2.16 20.51 10.91
N ARG A 21 -1.76 19.89 9.79
CA ARG A 21 -1.85 18.43 9.60
C ARG A 21 -0.58 17.75 10.07
N HIS A 22 -0.73 16.87 11.04
CA HIS A 22 0.34 15.98 11.55
C HIS A 22 0.15 14.61 10.93
N THR A 23 1.21 14.01 10.38
CA THR A 23 1.14 12.73 9.66
C THR A 23 2.30 11.83 10.05
N VAL A 24 2.06 10.52 10.17
CA VAL A 24 3.07 9.49 10.43
C VAL A 24 2.80 8.27 9.55
N GLU A 25 3.85 7.71 8.95
CA GLU A 25 3.78 6.43 8.25
C GLU A 25 4.28 5.30 9.18
N LEU A 26 3.57 4.18 9.25
CA LEU A 26 3.86 3.07 10.16
C LEU A 26 3.40 1.73 9.59
N GLN A 27 3.83 0.63 10.21
CA GLN A 27 3.29 -0.70 9.93
C GLN A 27 2.38 -1.14 11.07
N ALA A 28 1.24 -1.73 10.74
CA ALA A 28 0.33 -2.27 11.74
C ALA A 28 -0.45 -3.47 11.22
N SER A 29 -0.76 -4.40 12.12
CA SER A 29 -1.63 -5.55 11.86
C SER A 29 -3.10 -5.23 12.05
N SER A 30 -3.43 -4.08 12.66
CA SER A 30 -4.81 -3.63 12.86
C SER A 30 -4.95 -2.11 12.87
N LEU A 31 -6.18 -1.63 12.64
CA LEU A 31 -6.51 -0.20 12.72
C LEU A 31 -6.19 0.40 14.11
N TYR A 32 -6.52 -0.33 15.18
CA TYR A 32 -6.28 0.15 16.54
C TYR A 32 -4.80 0.13 16.91
N GLU A 33 -4.05 -0.86 16.43
CA GLU A 33 -2.59 -0.86 16.57
C GLU A 33 -1.98 0.33 15.81
N ALA A 34 -2.43 0.59 14.58
CA ALA A 34 -2.00 1.76 13.81
C ALA A 34 -2.26 3.07 14.58
N ALA A 35 -3.46 3.23 15.13
CA ALA A 35 -3.83 4.40 15.91
C ALA A 35 -2.99 4.55 17.20
N ALA A 36 -2.79 3.46 17.94
CA ALA A 36 -2.02 3.49 19.19
C ALA A 36 -0.54 3.81 18.93
N LEU A 37 0.05 3.20 17.90
CA LEU A 37 1.42 3.49 17.48
C LEU A 37 1.55 4.95 17.02
N ALA A 38 0.60 5.46 16.24
CA ALA A 38 0.59 6.85 15.80
C ALA A 38 0.50 7.84 16.98
N LEU A 39 -0.41 7.61 17.93
CA LEU A 39 -0.54 8.45 19.13
C LEU A 39 0.74 8.49 19.96
N ARG A 40 1.38 7.32 20.16
CA ARG A 40 2.66 7.24 20.84
C ARG A 40 3.71 8.10 20.13
N THR A 41 3.79 8.01 18.80
CA THR A 41 4.75 8.82 18.02
C THR A 41 4.44 10.31 18.16
N PHE A 42 3.19 10.72 17.99
CA PHE A 42 2.81 12.13 18.15
C PHE A 42 3.13 12.67 19.55
N ARG A 43 2.90 11.88 20.62
CA ARG A 43 3.27 12.25 21.99
C ARG A 43 4.76 12.46 22.15
N GLN A 44 5.59 11.61 21.55
CA GLN A 44 7.06 11.75 21.61
C GLN A 44 7.54 13.05 20.95
N HIS A 45 6.77 13.60 20.03
CA HIS A 45 7.04 14.88 19.36
C HIS A 45 6.28 16.06 19.99
N ASN A 46 5.64 15.88 21.15
CA ASN A 46 4.81 16.90 21.82
C ASN A 46 3.70 17.49 20.94
N CYS A 47 3.19 16.67 20.01
CA CYS A 47 2.11 17.03 19.11
C CYS A 47 1.01 15.95 19.13
N GLU A 48 0.71 15.36 20.28
CA GLU A 48 -0.44 14.45 20.36
C GLU A 48 -1.77 15.20 20.25
N PRO A 49 -2.76 14.65 19.54
CA PRO A 49 -4.10 15.23 19.52
C PRO A 49 -4.74 15.14 20.91
N GLY A 50 -5.67 16.05 21.20
CA GLY A 50 -6.51 15.96 22.40
C GLY A 50 -7.42 14.72 22.38
N ILE A 51 -8.07 14.43 23.51
CA ILE A 51 -8.87 13.19 23.71
C ILE A 51 -9.99 13.04 22.66
N MET A 52 -10.58 14.15 22.20
CA MET A 52 -11.63 14.15 21.17
C MET A 52 -11.08 14.32 19.73
N GLY A 53 -9.76 14.24 19.55
CA GLY A 53 -9.11 14.40 18.26
C GLY A 53 -9.36 13.22 17.33
N LYS A 54 -9.65 13.50 16.06
CA LYS A 54 -9.89 12.49 15.03
C LYS A 54 -8.59 12.10 14.34
N LEU A 55 -8.24 10.80 14.36
CA LEU A 55 -7.20 10.24 13.51
C LEU A 55 -7.80 9.74 12.19
N GLU A 56 -7.14 10.05 11.08
CA GLU A 56 -7.37 9.50 9.75
C GLU A 56 -6.30 8.43 9.50
N VAL A 57 -6.71 7.19 9.21
CA VAL A 57 -5.81 6.06 8.94
C VAL A 57 -6.00 5.61 7.50
N GLU A 58 -5.01 5.87 6.66
CA GLU A 58 -4.90 5.33 5.31
C GLU A 58 -4.08 4.04 5.38
N ILE A 59 -4.59 2.93 4.83
CA ILE A 59 -3.80 1.70 4.68
C ILE A 59 -3.24 1.70 3.27
N ARG A 60 -1.93 1.86 3.15
CA ARG A 60 -1.20 1.74 1.89
C ARG A 60 -0.92 0.27 1.59
N SER A 61 -1.43 -0.21 0.46
CA SER A 61 -0.76 -1.30 -0.24
C SER A 61 0.47 -0.74 -0.94
N SER A 62 1.64 -1.35 -0.71
CA SER A 62 2.94 -0.70 -0.93
C SER A 62 3.51 -0.80 -2.35
N VAL A 63 2.80 -1.37 -3.32
CA VAL A 63 3.39 -1.56 -4.65
C VAL A 63 2.43 -1.20 -5.76
N THR A 64 2.81 -0.17 -6.52
CA THR A 64 2.19 0.15 -7.81
C THR A 64 3.20 -0.18 -8.92
N HIS A 65 2.88 -1.19 -9.73
CA HIS A 65 3.67 -1.54 -10.91
C HIS A 65 3.06 -0.89 -12.14
N THR A 66 3.80 0.05 -12.75
CA THR A 66 3.43 0.62 -14.04
C THR A 66 4.18 -0.11 -15.14
N VAL A 67 3.44 -0.73 -16.07
CA VAL A 67 4.00 -1.42 -17.24
C VAL A 67 3.44 -0.79 -18.51
N THR A 68 4.30 -0.51 -19.49
CA THR A 68 3.85 -0.01 -20.80
C THR A 68 3.34 -1.15 -21.67
N VAL A 69 2.38 -0.87 -22.57
CA VAL A 69 1.87 -1.87 -23.53
C VAL A 69 3.00 -2.46 -24.37
N GLN A 70 3.96 -1.63 -24.80
CA GLN A 70 5.13 -2.11 -25.53
C GLN A 70 5.94 -3.11 -24.71
N ARG A 71 6.21 -2.81 -23.44
CA ARG A 71 6.99 -3.71 -22.57
C ARG A 71 6.30 -5.04 -22.34
N LEU A 72 4.96 -5.04 -22.30
CA LEU A 72 4.16 -6.25 -22.24
C LEU A 72 4.28 -7.07 -23.54
N GLN A 73 4.18 -6.43 -24.71
CA GLN A 73 4.31 -7.09 -26.01
C GLN A 73 5.71 -7.70 -26.23
N ASP A 74 6.76 -6.98 -25.83
CA ASP A 74 8.14 -7.48 -25.90
C ASP A 74 8.33 -8.69 -24.98
N TRP A 75 7.79 -8.64 -23.76
CA TRP A 75 7.86 -9.76 -22.81
C TRP A 75 7.08 -10.97 -23.33
N LEU A 76 5.90 -10.75 -23.90
CA LEU A 76 5.10 -11.80 -24.50
C LEU A 76 5.85 -12.42 -25.66
N SER A 77 6.42 -11.66 -26.57
CA SER A 77 7.12 -12.17 -27.76
C SER A 77 8.49 -12.80 -27.46
N GLY A 78 9.11 -12.45 -26.33
CA GLY A 78 10.41 -12.98 -25.92
C GLY A 78 10.39 -14.45 -25.48
N GLY A 79 11.58 -15.04 -25.40
CA GLY A 79 11.79 -16.41 -24.92
C GLY A 79 11.30 -16.64 -23.49
N ALA A 80 10.94 -17.89 -23.18
CA ALA A 80 10.50 -18.32 -21.86
C ALA A 80 11.67 -18.93 -21.06
N LYS A 81 11.70 -18.70 -19.74
CA LYS A 81 12.74 -19.23 -18.86
C LYS A 81 12.44 -20.64 -18.34
N SER A 82 11.23 -21.14 -18.60
CA SER A 82 10.82 -22.52 -18.31
C SER A 82 9.71 -22.97 -19.26
N PRO A 83 9.51 -24.30 -19.44
CA PRO A 83 8.38 -24.81 -20.24
C PRO A 83 7.02 -24.32 -19.73
N LYS A 84 6.86 -24.21 -18.40
CA LYS A 84 5.64 -23.67 -17.78
C LYS A 84 5.39 -22.21 -18.16
N GLU A 85 6.43 -21.38 -18.16
CA GLU A 85 6.33 -19.99 -18.62
C GLU A 85 6.03 -19.93 -20.12
N GLY A 86 6.59 -20.84 -20.93
CA GLY A 86 6.35 -20.89 -22.37
C GLY A 86 4.89 -21.14 -22.73
N VAL A 87 4.29 -22.16 -22.13
CA VAL A 87 2.86 -22.45 -22.30
C VAL A 87 2.00 -21.28 -21.79
N MET A 88 2.39 -20.65 -20.67
CA MET A 88 1.70 -19.46 -20.15
C MET A 88 1.75 -18.29 -21.13
N LYS A 89 2.91 -18.01 -21.74
CA LYS A 89 3.06 -16.92 -22.71
C LYS A 89 2.29 -17.18 -24.00
N GLU A 90 2.32 -18.41 -24.55
CA GLU A 90 1.61 -18.73 -25.79
C GLU A 90 0.10 -18.51 -25.64
N ARG A 91 -0.49 -19.04 -24.56
CA ARG A 91 -1.89 -18.80 -24.23
C ARG A 91 -2.22 -17.31 -24.13
N LEU A 92 -1.34 -16.51 -23.53
CA LEU A 92 -1.55 -15.06 -23.41
C LEU A 92 -1.47 -14.34 -24.77
N ARG A 93 -0.70 -14.85 -25.75
CA ARG A 93 -0.65 -14.28 -27.10
C ARG A 93 -1.92 -14.56 -27.90
N GLU A 94 -2.42 -15.80 -27.89
CA GLU A 94 -3.68 -16.17 -28.56
C GLU A 94 -4.87 -15.31 -28.07
N LEU A 95 -4.92 -15.05 -26.76
CA LEU A 95 -5.97 -14.20 -26.15
C LEU A 95 -5.96 -12.75 -26.64
N LEU A 96 -4.84 -12.28 -27.18
CA LEU A 96 -4.68 -10.90 -27.66
C LEU A 96 -4.83 -10.77 -29.19
N GLN A 97 -5.04 -11.88 -29.91
CA GLN A 97 -5.19 -11.93 -31.38
C GLN A 97 -6.64 -12.08 -31.87
N ASN A 98 -7.58 -12.38 -30.97
CA ASN A 98 -9.04 -12.36 -31.21
C ASN A 98 -9.65 -11.01 -30.82
#